data_AF-A0A1X0CXU7-F1
#
_entry.id   AF-A0A1X0CXU7-F1
#
_cell.length_a   1.000
_cell.length_b   1.000
_cell.length_c   1.000
_cell.angle_alpha   90.00
_cell.angle_beta   90.00
_cell.angle_gamma   90.00
#
_symmetry.space_group_name_H-M   'P 1'
#
loop_
_entity.id
_entity.type
_entity.pdbx_description
1 polymer ?
#
loop_
_entity_poly.entity_id
_entity_poly.type
_entity_poly.pdbx_seq_one_letter_code
_entity_poly.pdbx_strand_id
1 'polypeptide(L)'
;MVITSVGEDAHRVDALLDLGSTERLADGVRALSGSRPQAVMWACTSGSFVFGPAGARQQAAKVAAAAGVPASSTSIAFVDALRHLDIRHLAIAASYPQDVAEHFVEFLYADGIDVVAMGSHGIITAAEVGTLTPEQVIQMVTAADHPDAQAVLIPDTAMHTLAIIDRLEAAVGKTVLTANQVTVWKGLQLAGGAPVIPGMGRLFEEAR
;
A
#
# COMPACT_ATOMS: atom_id res chain seq x y z
N MET A 1 -12.72 -7.48 9.87
CA MET A 1 -12.47 -6.75 8.61
C MET A 1 -13.80 -6.14 8.16
N VAL A 2 -13.81 -4.87 7.78
CA VAL A 2 -14.97 -4.17 7.22
C VAL A 2 -14.61 -3.73 5.82
N ILE A 3 -15.51 -3.94 4.87
CA ILE A 3 -15.38 -3.43 3.51
C ILE A 3 -16.15 -2.10 3.47
N THR A 4 -15.44 -0.99 3.27
CA THR A 4 -16.08 0.32 3.03
C THR A 4 -16.90 0.26 1.76
N SER A 5 -18.01 0.99 1.71
CA SER A 5 -18.83 1.05 0.49
C SER A 5 -18.01 1.54 -0.69
N VAL A 6 -18.10 0.85 -1.83
CA VAL A 6 -17.46 1.24 -3.08
C VAL A 6 -18.54 1.83 -3.98
N GLY A 7 -18.34 3.04 -4.50
CA GLY A 7 -19.23 3.63 -5.49
C GLY A 7 -19.02 2.97 -6.85
N GLU A 8 -17.83 3.17 -7.41
CA GLU A 8 -17.37 2.58 -8.66
C GLU A 8 -16.03 1.88 -8.41
N ASP A 9 -15.90 0.60 -8.81
CA ASP A 9 -14.62 -0.12 -8.77
C ASP A 9 -13.79 0.25 -10.01
N ALA A 10 -13.18 1.43 -9.97
CA ALA A 10 -12.39 1.97 -11.06
C ALA A 10 -11.09 2.61 -10.56
N HIS A 11 -9.98 2.31 -11.24
CA HIS A 11 -8.71 3.02 -11.14
C HIS A 11 -8.79 4.33 -11.93
N ARG A 12 -9.59 5.27 -11.42
CA ARG A 12 -9.80 6.62 -11.95
C ARG A 12 -9.83 7.61 -10.79
N VAL A 13 -9.18 8.75 -10.93
CA VAL A 13 -8.93 9.68 -9.81
C VAL A 13 -10.20 10.11 -9.08
N ASP A 14 -11.29 10.43 -9.79
CA ASP A 14 -12.55 10.85 -9.16
C ASP A 14 -13.23 9.71 -8.36
N ALA A 15 -13.24 8.49 -8.89
CA ALA A 15 -13.73 7.30 -8.18
C ALA A 15 -12.90 7.03 -6.91
N LEU A 16 -11.58 7.20 -6.98
CA LEU A 16 -10.68 7.02 -5.83
C LEU A 16 -10.85 8.13 -4.77
N LEU A 17 -11.11 9.38 -5.18
CA LEU A 17 -11.44 10.47 -4.26
C LEU A 17 -12.78 10.22 -3.54
N ASP A 18 -13.79 9.68 -4.23
CA ASP A 18 -15.04 9.28 -3.60
C ASP A 18 -14.80 8.15 -2.59
N LEU A 19 -14.06 7.09 -2.98
CA LEU A 19 -13.73 5.96 -2.11
C LEU A 19 -13.04 6.39 -0.80
N GLY A 20 -12.10 7.34 -0.89
CA GLY A 20 -11.38 7.90 0.24
C GLY A 20 -12.10 9.04 0.97
N SER A 21 -13.38 9.30 0.66
CA SER A 21 -14.12 10.41 1.26
C SER A 21 -14.30 10.25 2.78
N THR A 22 -14.39 11.39 3.48
CA THR A 22 -14.57 11.39 4.94
C THR A 22 -15.83 10.63 5.38
N GLU A 23 -16.91 10.72 4.59
CA GLU A 23 -18.17 10.03 4.88
C GLU A 23 -18.00 8.51 4.82
N ARG A 24 -17.48 7.97 3.72
CA ARG A 24 -17.28 6.51 3.57
C ARG A 24 -16.32 5.93 4.61
N LEU A 25 -15.26 6.66 4.94
CA LEU A 25 -14.33 6.24 6.00
C LEU A 25 -15.01 6.23 7.37
N ALA A 26 -15.81 7.24 7.70
CA ALA A 26 -16.56 7.28 8.94
C ALA A 26 -17.58 6.13 9.02
N ASP A 27 -18.23 5.78 7.91
CA ASP A 27 -19.17 4.65 7.83
C ASP A 27 -18.47 3.32 8.11
N GLY A 28 -17.29 3.10 7.50
CA GLY A 28 -16.45 1.94 7.77
C GLY A 28 -16.07 1.83 9.24
N VAL A 29 -15.70 2.95 9.88
CA VAL A 29 -15.39 2.97 11.32
C VAL A 29 -16.62 2.63 12.17
N ARG A 30 -17.80 3.16 11.84
CA ARG A 30 -19.05 2.83 12.58
C ARG A 30 -19.36 1.34 12.53
N ALA A 31 -19.12 0.70 11.39
CA ALA A 31 -19.27 -0.75 11.23
C ALA A 31 -18.25 -1.57 12.05
N LEU A 32 -17.15 -0.97 12.51
CA LEU A 32 -16.17 -1.62 13.40
C LEU A 32 -16.56 -1.56 14.90
N SER A 33 -17.62 -0.87 15.27
CA SER A 33 -18.00 -0.57 16.68
C SER A 33 -18.10 -1.80 17.60
N GLY A 34 -18.40 -3.00 17.09
CA GLY A 34 -18.44 -4.24 17.87
C GLY A 34 -17.09 -4.93 18.10
N SER A 35 -16.04 -4.53 17.37
CA SER A 35 -14.77 -5.30 17.28
C SER A 35 -13.66 -4.90 18.25
N ARG A 36 -13.81 -3.75 18.94
CA ARG A 36 -12.82 -3.19 19.90
C ARG A 36 -11.35 -3.34 19.45
N PRO A 37 -10.97 -2.82 18.27
CA PRO A 37 -9.63 -2.96 17.75
C PRO A 37 -8.61 -2.17 18.58
N GLN A 38 -7.34 -2.58 18.58
CA GLN A 38 -6.23 -1.78 19.16
C GLN A 38 -5.70 -0.71 18.19
N ALA A 39 -5.88 -0.91 16.89
CA ALA A 39 -5.52 0.02 15.82
C ALA A 39 -6.39 -0.23 14.57
N VAL A 40 -6.50 0.76 13.69
CA VAL A 40 -7.26 0.67 12.43
C VAL A 40 -6.40 1.01 11.23
N MET A 41 -6.46 0.19 10.17
CA MET A 41 -5.83 0.50 8.89
C MET A 41 -6.89 0.81 7.84
N TRP A 42 -6.75 1.95 7.17
CA TRP A 42 -7.37 2.19 5.87
C TRP A 42 -6.56 1.43 4.81
N ALA A 43 -6.99 0.19 4.55
CA ALA A 43 -6.31 -0.76 3.67
C ALA A 43 -6.57 -0.47 2.18
N CYS A 44 -6.20 0.73 1.73
CA CYS A 44 -6.28 1.14 0.34
C CYS A 44 -5.10 2.08 0.03
N THR A 45 -4.30 1.73 -0.98
CA THR A 45 -3.18 2.55 -1.42
C THR A 45 -3.67 3.75 -2.22
N SER A 46 -4.44 3.50 -3.29
CA SER A 46 -4.87 4.51 -4.26
C SER A 46 -5.86 5.51 -3.71
N GLY A 47 -6.89 5.08 -2.98
CA GLY A 47 -7.83 5.97 -2.29
C GLY A 47 -7.22 6.83 -1.17
N SER A 48 -5.91 6.68 -0.88
CA SER A 48 -5.18 7.57 0.01
C SER A 48 -4.08 8.38 -0.68
N PHE A 49 -3.29 7.81 -1.61
CA PHE A 49 -2.23 8.59 -2.25
C PHE A 49 -2.75 9.69 -3.19
N VAL A 50 -3.94 9.52 -3.81
CA VAL A 50 -4.54 10.55 -4.69
C VAL A 50 -4.94 11.82 -3.95
N PHE A 51 -5.00 11.76 -2.61
CA PHE A 51 -5.19 12.94 -1.74
C PHE A 51 -3.87 13.66 -1.41
N GLY A 52 -2.73 13.15 -1.89
CA GLY A 52 -1.40 13.59 -1.51
C GLY A 52 -1.05 13.29 -0.04
N PRO A 53 0.19 13.55 0.40
CA PRO A 53 0.64 13.22 1.75
C PRO A 53 -0.17 13.90 2.86
N ALA A 54 -0.52 15.17 2.68
CA ALA A 54 -1.30 15.93 3.66
C ALA A 54 -2.73 15.38 3.78
N GLY A 55 -3.38 15.08 2.65
CA GLY A 55 -4.73 14.54 2.63
C GLY A 55 -4.79 13.11 3.18
N ALA A 56 -3.83 12.25 2.84
CA ALA A 56 -3.72 10.91 3.43
C ALA A 56 -3.56 10.95 4.96
N ARG A 57 -2.71 11.84 5.48
CA ARG A 57 -2.55 12.05 6.93
C ARG A 57 -3.84 12.57 7.57
N GLN A 58 -4.57 13.46 6.89
CA GLN A 58 -5.87 13.95 7.35
C GLN A 58 -6.93 12.83 7.38
N GLN A 59 -6.98 11.97 6.36
CA GLN A 59 -7.87 10.79 6.35
C GLN A 59 -7.57 9.89 7.55
N ALA A 60 -6.30 9.52 7.75
CA ALA A 60 -5.88 8.68 8.87
C ALA A 60 -6.22 9.30 10.23
N ALA A 61 -6.00 10.61 10.41
CA ALA A 61 -6.33 11.32 11.65
C ALA A 61 -7.85 11.32 11.92
N LYS A 62 -8.69 11.49 10.90
CA LYS A 62 -10.15 11.41 11.03
C LYS A 62 -10.62 9.99 11.39
N VAL A 63 -10.04 8.98 10.76
CA VAL A 63 -10.32 7.57 11.10
C VAL A 63 -9.92 7.28 12.54
N ALA A 64 -8.75 7.73 12.98
CA ALA A 64 -8.29 7.55 14.36
C ALA A 64 -9.22 8.23 15.38
N ALA A 65 -9.63 9.48 15.10
CA ALA A 65 -10.55 10.21 15.96
C ALA A 65 -11.92 9.53 16.06
N ALA A 66 -12.45 9.01 14.95
CA ALA A 66 -13.73 8.30 14.93
C ALA A 66 -13.66 6.93 15.61
N ALA A 67 -12.53 6.22 15.48
CA ALA A 67 -12.34 4.89 16.05
C ALA A 67 -11.92 4.91 17.53
N GLY A 68 -11.38 6.04 18.00
CA GLY A 68 -10.83 6.18 19.36
C GLY A 68 -9.51 5.44 19.57
N VAL A 69 -8.87 4.98 18.50
CA VAL A 69 -7.61 4.22 18.51
C VAL A 69 -6.68 4.69 17.38
N PRO A 70 -5.36 4.44 17.44
CA PRO A 70 -4.45 4.83 16.38
C PRO A 70 -4.87 4.28 15.01
N ALA A 71 -4.70 5.08 13.96
CA ALA A 71 -5.00 4.67 12.59
C ALA A 71 -3.99 5.19 11.57
N SER A 72 -3.89 4.49 10.44
CA SER A 72 -3.05 4.86 9.29
C SER A 72 -3.67 4.35 7.97
N SER A 73 -3.04 4.63 6.84
CA SER A 73 -3.38 4.08 5.51
C SER A 73 -2.24 3.26 4.92
N THR A 74 -2.53 2.51 3.85
CA THR A 74 -1.51 1.76 3.09
C THR A 74 -0.47 2.67 2.42
N SER A 75 -0.86 3.83 1.87
CA SER A 75 0.11 4.78 1.29
C SER A 75 1.10 5.32 2.32
N ILE A 76 0.62 5.69 3.52
CA ILE A 76 1.48 6.09 4.65
C ILE A 76 2.37 4.91 5.09
N ALA A 77 1.82 3.70 5.12
CA ALA A 77 2.58 2.50 5.48
C ALA A 77 3.77 2.23 4.54
N PHE A 78 3.65 2.52 3.25
CA PHE A 78 4.79 2.45 2.33
C PHE A 78 5.91 3.40 2.70
N VAL A 79 5.58 4.68 2.95
CA VAL A 79 6.58 5.69 3.36
C VAL A 79 7.26 5.29 4.67
N ASP A 80 6.50 4.81 5.63
CA ASP A 80 7.04 4.39 6.92
C ASP A 80 7.92 3.13 6.81
N ALA A 81 7.55 2.17 5.96
CA ALA A 81 8.36 0.98 5.69
C ALA A 81 9.68 1.34 4.98
N LEU A 82 9.64 2.25 4.00
CA LEU A 82 10.83 2.76 3.33
C LEU A 82 11.79 3.46 4.30
N ARG A 83 11.26 4.30 5.19
CA ARG A 83 12.04 4.95 6.25
C ARG A 83 12.63 3.95 7.23
N HIS A 84 11.85 2.96 7.63
CA HIS A 84 12.31 1.92 8.55
C HIS A 84 13.53 1.17 8.00
N LEU A 85 13.54 0.92 6.68
CA LEU A 85 14.60 0.23 5.95
C LEU A 85 15.69 1.15 5.39
N ASP A 86 15.60 2.47 5.61
CA ASP A 86 16.50 3.49 5.04
C ASP A 86 16.66 3.42 3.50
N ILE A 87 15.55 3.15 2.81
CA ILE A 87 15.48 3.09 1.34
C ILE A 87 15.05 4.44 0.78
N ARG A 88 15.77 4.93 -0.23
CA ARG A 88 15.48 6.22 -0.90
C ARG A 88 15.29 6.12 -2.40
N HIS A 89 15.92 5.16 -3.07
CA HIS A 89 15.79 4.97 -4.52
C HIS A 89 15.05 3.66 -4.78
N LEU A 90 13.95 3.71 -5.51
CA LEU A 90 13.11 2.53 -5.74
C LEU A 90 12.54 2.47 -7.14
N ALA A 91 12.08 1.29 -7.51
CA ALA A 91 11.25 1.07 -8.69
C ALA A 91 9.80 0.75 -8.29
N ILE A 92 8.85 1.04 -9.17
CA ILE A 92 7.43 0.75 -8.93
C ILE A 92 6.90 -0.23 -9.98
N ALA A 93 6.32 -1.34 -9.53
CA ALA A 93 5.58 -2.29 -10.34
C ALA A 93 4.06 -2.10 -10.12
N ALA A 94 3.47 -1.10 -10.78
CA ALA A 94 2.06 -0.79 -10.66
C ALA A 94 1.20 -1.61 -11.65
N SER A 95 0.06 -2.10 -11.16
CA SER A 95 -1.06 -2.61 -11.96
C SER A 95 -1.84 -1.48 -12.66
N TYR A 96 -1.82 -0.28 -12.08
CA TYR A 96 -2.65 0.86 -12.44
C TYR A 96 -2.42 1.40 -13.86
N PRO A 97 -3.38 2.18 -14.40
CA PRO A 97 -3.13 3.16 -15.45
C PRO A 97 -2.01 4.13 -15.06
N GLN A 98 -1.30 4.65 -16.06
CA GLN A 98 -0.10 5.46 -15.84
C GLN A 98 -0.39 6.73 -15.03
N ASP A 99 -1.47 7.44 -15.35
CA ASP A 99 -1.90 8.66 -14.64
C ASP A 99 -2.17 8.42 -13.14
N VAL A 100 -2.77 7.28 -12.81
CA VAL A 100 -2.98 6.87 -11.41
C VAL A 100 -1.66 6.50 -10.73
N ALA A 101 -0.76 5.81 -11.44
CA ALA A 101 0.55 5.44 -10.91
C ALA A 101 1.45 6.68 -10.64
N GLU A 102 1.37 7.71 -11.49
CA GLU A 102 2.10 8.97 -11.34
C GLU A 102 1.76 9.69 -10.03
N HIS A 103 0.49 9.66 -9.59
CA HIS A 103 0.13 10.20 -8.27
C HIS A 103 0.81 9.47 -7.10
N PHE A 104 1.11 8.18 -7.24
CA PHE A 104 1.86 7.46 -6.22
C PHE A 104 3.35 7.86 -6.23
N VAL A 105 3.92 8.14 -7.41
CA VAL A 105 5.27 8.72 -7.53
C VAL A 105 5.33 10.08 -6.82
N GLU A 106 4.38 10.98 -7.11
CA GLU A 106 4.29 12.30 -6.46
C GLU A 106 4.16 12.18 -4.93
N PHE A 107 3.35 11.23 -4.46
CA PHE A 107 3.15 10.96 -3.05
C PHE A 107 4.47 10.56 -2.36
N LEU A 108 5.25 9.66 -2.96
CA LEU A 108 6.54 9.23 -2.44
C LEU A 108 7.59 10.34 -2.51
N TYR A 109 7.63 11.10 -3.60
CA TYR A 109 8.58 12.19 -3.81
C TYR A 109 8.49 13.27 -2.73
N ALA A 110 7.27 13.57 -2.28
CA ALA A 110 7.03 14.54 -1.20
C ALA A 110 7.65 14.14 0.16
N ASP A 111 7.99 12.86 0.35
CA ASP A 111 8.70 12.36 1.53
C ASP A 111 10.20 12.06 1.23
N GLY A 112 10.73 12.57 0.12
CA GLY A 112 12.15 12.51 -0.25
C GLY A 112 12.60 11.17 -0.85
N ILE A 113 11.64 10.39 -1.38
CA ILE A 113 11.89 9.13 -2.07
C ILE A 113 12.00 9.38 -3.57
N ASP A 114 13.05 8.86 -4.20
CA ASP A 114 13.29 8.94 -5.63
C ASP A 114 12.83 7.66 -6.34
N VAL A 115 12.02 7.80 -7.38
CA VAL A 115 11.49 6.70 -8.18
C VAL A 115 12.29 6.63 -9.47
N VAL A 116 13.26 5.72 -9.54
CA VAL A 116 14.19 5.62 -10.67
C VAL A 116 13.61 4.86 -11.87
N ALA A 117 12.56 4.07 -11.64
CA ALA A 117 11.81 3.37 -12.69
C ALA A 117 10.37 3.09 -12.26
N MET A 118 9.46 3.06 -13.24
CA MET A 118 8.06 2.72 -13.03
C MET A 118 7.54 1.89 -14.20
N GLY A 119 6.92 0.75 -13.89
CA GLY A 119 6.07 0.00 -14.80
C GLY A 119 4.59 0.20 -14.45
N SER A 120 3.75 0.42 -15.45
CA SER A 120 2.29 0.52 -15.32
C SER A 120 1.61 -0.45 -16.29
N HIS A 121 0.65 -1.24 -15.81
CA HIS A 121 0.02 -2.30 -16.61
C HIS A 121 -1.43 -1.99 -17.05
N GLY A 122 -1.94 -0.79 -16.74
CA GLY A 122 -3.19 -0.28 -17.32
C GLY A 122 -4.45 -1.02 -16.89
N ILE A 123 -4.40 -1.82 -15.83
CA ILE A 123 -5.55 -2.59 -15.35
C ILE A 123 -6.53 -1.64 -14.67
N ILE A 124 -7.78 -1.62 -15.14
CA ILE A 124 -8.75 -0.55 -14.82
C ILE A 124 -9.52 -0.84 -13.52
N THR A 125 -9.58 -2.09 -13.05
CA THR A 125 -10.40 -2.49 -11.89
C THR A 125 -9.61 -3.30 -10.87
N ALA A 126 -9.96 -3.18 -9.59
CA ALA A 126 -9.36 -4.02 -8.54
C ALA A 126 -9.73 -5.50 -8.73
N ALA A 127 -10.95 -5.78 -9.22
CA ALA A 127 -11.40 -7.13 -9.52
C ALA A 127 -10.48 -7.84 -10.53
N GLU A 128 -10.06 -7.16 -11.60
CA GLU A 128 -9.16 -7.74 -12.61
C GLU A 128 -7.76 -7.97 -12.03
N VAL A 129 -7.23 -7.05 -11.22
CA VAL A 129 -5.96 -7.23 -10.52
C VAL A 129 -5.97 -8.48 -9.64
N GLY A 130 -7.09 -8.75 -8.96
CA GLY A 130 -7.27 -9.94 -8.12
C GLY A 130 -7.21 -11.27 -8.87
N THR A 131 -7.25 -11.26 -10.20
CA THR A 131 -7.12 -12.46 -11.04
C THR A 131 -5.69 -12.75 -11.49
N LEU A 132 -4.74 -11.84 -11.25
CA LEU A 132 -3.35 -12.02 -11.64
C LEU A 132 -2.74 -13.24 -10.94
N THR A 133 -2.07 -14.09 -11.72
CA THR A 133 -1.35 -15.24 -11.19
C THR A 133 -0.03 -14.80 -10.53
N PRO A 134 0.51 -15.59 -9.59
CA PRO A 134 1.83 -15.34 -9.03
C PRO A 134 2.93 -15.10 -10.07
N GLU A 135 2.91 -15.86 -11.17
CA GLU A 135 3.89 -15.74 -12.24
C GLU A 135 3.76 -14.42 -12.99
N GLN A 136 2.53 -13.94 -13.23
CA GLN A 136 2.30 -12.62 -13.81
C GLN A 136 2.82 -11.52 -12.89
N VAL A 137 2.55 -11.61 -11.58
CA VAL A 137 3.05 -10.63 -10.60
C VAL A 137 4.57 -10.61 -10.55
N ILE A 138 5.23 -11.77 -10.56
CA ILE A 138 6.70 -11.86 -10.62
C ILE A 138 7.23 -11.20 -11.90
N GLN A 139 6.61 -11.47 -13.06
CA GLN A 139 7.01 -10.85 -14.33
C GLN A 139 6.87 -9.32 -14.28
N MET A 140 5.78 -8.80 -13.71
CA MET A 140 5.58 -7.35 -13.54
C MET A 140 6.70 -6.72 -12.71
N VAL A 141 7.11 -7.39 -11.62
CA VAL A 141 8.17 -6.93 -10.72
C VAL A 141 9.55 -6.98 -11.37
N THR A 142 9.88 -8.09 -12.04
CA THR A 142 11.14 -8.21 -12.78
C THR A 142 11.23 -7.19 -13.92
N ALA A 143 10.13 -6.92 -14.61
CA ALA A 143 10.10 -5.95 -15.71
C ALA A 143 10.22 -4.49 -15.25
N ALA A 144 9.72 -4.17 -14.05
CA ALA A 144 9.82 -2.83 -13.48
C ALA A 144 11.16 -2.55 -12.78
N ASP A 145 11.94 -3.58 -12.43
CA ASP A 145 13.19 -3.43 -11.70
C ASP A 145 14.23 -2.59 -12.47
N HIS A 146 15.10 -1.91 -11.74
CA HIS A 146 16.14 -1.05 -12.28
C HIS A 146 17.46 -1.18 -11.51
N PRO A 147 18.64 -1.19 -12.15
CA PRO A 147 19.92 -1.36 -11.47
C PRO A 147 20.16 -0.37 -10.30
N ASP A 148 19.67 0.86 -10.42
CA ASP A 148 19.82 1.91 -9.39
C ASP A 148 18.76 1.85 -8.28
N ALA A 149 17.76 0.97 -8.39
CA ALA A 149 16.75 0.78 -7.36
C ALA A 149 17.26 -0.10 -6.21
N GLN A 150 17.02 0.33 -4.98
CA GLN A 150 17.29 -0.46 -3.77
C GLN A 150 16.15 -1.44 -3.45
N ALA A 151 14.93 -1.14 -3.92
CA ALA A 151 13.73 -1.95 -3.72
C ALA A 151 12.72 -1.77 -4.86
N VAL A 152 11.79 -2.72 -4.96
CA VAL A 152 10.64 -2.65 -5.88
C VAL A 152 9.33 -2.60 -5.07
N LEU A 153 8.44 -1.69 -5.42
CA LEU A 153 7.13 -1.52 -4.76
C LEU A 153 6.01 -2.10 -5.61
N ILE A 154 5.09 -2.81 -4.96
CA ILE A 154 3.83 -3.30 -5.55
C ILE A 154 2.66 -2.60 -4.82
N PRO A 155 2.19 -1.45 -5.32
CA PRO A 155 1.29 -0.59 -4.55
C PRO A 155 -0.19 -0.99 -4.58
N ASP A 156 -0.55 -2.25 -4.87
CA ASP A 156 -1.95 -2.67 -5.00
C ASP A 156 -2.38 -3.72 -3.96
N THR A 157 -3.43 -3.40 -3.19
CA THR A 157 -4.00 -4.29 -2.17
C THR A 157 -4.88 -5.40 -2.76
N ALA A 158 -5.32 -5.29 -4.02
CA ALA A 158 -6.06 -6.35 -4.69
C ALA A 158 -5.16 -7.50 -5.17
N MET A 159 -3.85 -7.25 -5.30
CA MET A 159 -2.89 -8.23 -5.80
C MET A 159 -2.53 -9.24 -4.71
N HIS A 160 -2.66 -10.54 -4.98
CA HIS A 160 -2.38 -11.60 -4.01
C HIS A 160 -0.87 -11.87 -3.82
N THR A 161 -0.20 -11.00 -3.06
CA THR A 161 1.27 -11.02 -2.93
C THR A 161 1.82 -11.73 -1.70
N LEU A 162 1.05 -11.84 -0.61
CA LEU A 162 1.58 -12.27 0.70
C LEU A 162 2.25 -13.66 0.68
N ALA A 163 1.72 -14.59 -0.11
CA ALA A 163 2.24 -15.95 -0.19
C ALA A 163 3.50 -16.10 -1.07
N ILE A 164 3.94 -15.02 -1.72
CA ILE A 164 5.02 -15.07 -2.72
C ILE A 164 6.08 -13.99 -2.52
N ILE A 165 6.10 -13.29 -1.39
CA ILE A 165 7.06 -12.20 -1.12
C ILE A 165 8.50 -12.67 -1.31
N ASP A 166 8.89 -13.80 -0.73
CA ASP A 166 10.25 -14.35 -0.88
C ASP A 166 10.59 -14.66 -2.34
N ARG A 167 9.61 -15.14 -3.11
CA ARG A 167 9.79 -15.41 -4.56
C ARG A 167 9.97 -14.10 -5.33
N LEU A 168 9.27 -13.04 -4.94
CA LEU A 168 9.41 -11.72 -5.54
C LEU A 168 10.80 -11.15 -5.24
N GLU A 169 11.25 -11.19 -3.99
CA GLU A 169 12.60 -10.73 -3.60
C GLU A 169 13.70 -11.56 -4.28
N ALA A 170 13.53 -12.88 -4.37
CA ALA A 170 14.46 -13.75 -5.07
C ALA A 170 14.55 -13.45 -6.57
N ALA A 171 13.44 -13.04 -7.21
CA ALA A 171 13.40 -12.76 -8.65
C ALA A 171 14.17 -11.49 -9.03
N VAL A 172 14.28 -10.50 -8.14
CA VAL A 172 14.99 -9.23 -8.39
C VAL A 172 16.27 -9.06 -7.56
N GLY A 173 16.51 -9.94 -6.59
CA GLY A 173 17.66 -9.87 -5.68
C GLY A 173 17.65 -8.66 -4.73
N LYS A 174 16.47 -8.02 -4.55
CA LYS A 174 16.26 -6.77 -3.82
C LYS A 174 15.06 -6.89 -2.88
N THR A 175 14.92 -5.95 -1.96
CA THR A 175 13.72 -5.84 -1.13
C THR A 175 12.50 -5.60 -2.01
N VAL A 176 11.41 -6.29 -1.73
CA VAL A 176 10.11 -6.05 -2.39
C VAL A 176 9.10 -5.67 -1.32
N LEU A 177 8.50 -4.49 -1.48
CA LEU A 177 7.45 -3.99 -0.58
C LEU A 177 6.09 -4.08 -1.28
N THR A 178 5.18 -4.86 -0.72
CA THR A 178 3.83 -5.02 -1.26
C THR A 178 2.79 -4.31 -0.39
N ALA A 179 1.72 -3.80 -1.01
CA ALA A 179 0.67 -3.05 -0.31
C ALA A 179 0.07 -3.82 0.86
N ASN A 180 -0.14 -5.13 0.68
CA ASN A 180 -0.64 -6.01 1.72
C ASN A 180 0.33 -6.10 2.91
N GLN A 181 1.61 -6.36 2.64
CA GLN A 181 2.60 -6.58 3.71
C GLN A 181 2.86 -5.30 4.52
N VAL A 182 2.98 -4.14 3.86
CA VAL A 182 3.22 -2.86 4.55
C VAL A 182 2.00 -2.46 5.38
N THR A 183 0.79 -2.78 4.91
CA THR A 183 -0.46 -2.53 5.65
C THR A 183 -0.49 -3.34 6.95
N VAL A 184 -0.16 -4.64 6.87
CA VAL A 184 -0.08 -5.51 8.06
C VAL A 184 1.01 -5.02 9.00
N TRP A 185 2.22 -4.74 8.49
CA TRP A 185 3.34 -4.24 9.28
C TRP A 185 2.99 -2.97 10.03
N LYS A 186 2.41 -1.98 9.35
CA LYS A 186 1.99 -0.72 9.97
C LYS A 186 0.89 -0.91 11.00
N GLY A 187 -0.10 -1.77 10.72
CA GLY A 187 -1.16 -2.11 11.68
C GLY A 187 -0.60 -2.72 12.97
N LEU A 188 0.36 -3.65 12.85
CA LEU A 188 1.03 -4.27 14.01
C LEU A 188 1.89 -3.26 14.78
N GLN A 189 2.62 -2.38 14.09
CA GLN A 189 3.35 -1.27 14.71
C GLN A 189 2.44 -0.38 15.55
N LEU A 190 1.28 0.01 15.00
CA LEU A 190 0.28 0.79 15.74
C LEU A 190 -0.33 0.05 16.94
N ALA A 191 -0.40 -1.28 16.88
CA ALA A 191 -0.93 -2.13 17.94
C ALA A 191 0.09 -2.49 19.04
N GLY A 192 1.34 -2.02 18.94
CA GLY A 192 2.36 -2.22 19.97
C GLY A 192 3.67 -2.88 19.49
N GLY A 193 3.80 -3.17 18.19
CA GLY A 193 5.04 -3.63 17.58
C GLY A 193 4.81 -4.69 16.49
N ALA A 194 5.64 -4.66 15.45
CA ALA A 194 5.66 -5.74 14.46
C ALA A 194 6.66 -6.83 14.89
N PRO A 195 6.22 -8.09 15.09
CA PRO A 195 7.13 -9.20 15.37
C PRO A 195 7.90 -9.59 14.11
N VAL A 196 8.97 -10.37 14.30
CA VAL A 196 9.62 -11.07 13.19
C VAL A 196 8.68 -12.16 12.66
N ILE A 197 8.43 -12.16 11.35
CA ILE A 197 7.56 -13.14 10.69
C ILE A 197 8.31 -13.72 9.48
N PRO A 198 8.88 -14.94 9.61
CA PRO A 198 9.57 -15.60 8.50
C PRO A 198 8.67 -15.75 7.28
N GLY A 199 9.23 -15.46 6.09
CA GLY A 199 8.52 -15.57 4.82
C GLY A 199 7.60 -14.41 4.46
N MET A 200 7.64 -13.31 5.22
CA MET A 200 6.98 -12.04 4.90
C MET A 200 7.96 -11.00 4.31
N GLY A 201 9.08 -11.48 3.76
CA GLY A 201 10.16 -10.67 3.18
C GLY A 201 10.96 -9.87 4.20
N ARG A 202 11.98 -9.16 3.70
CA ARG A 202 12.95 -8.40 4.53
C ARG A 202 12.31 -7.43 5.52
N LEU A 203 11.14 -6.86 5.20
CA LEU A 203 10.42 -5.95 6.10
C LEU A 203 10.08 -6.57 7.47
N PHE A 204 9.87 -7.89 7.52
CA PHE A 204 9.51 -8.62 8.73
C PHE A 204 10.66 -9.48 9.28
N GLU A 205 11.85 -9.43 8.68
CA GLU A 205 13.01 -10.21 9.12
C GLU A 205 14.00 -9.40 9.96
N GLU A 206 13.98 -8.07 9.85
CA GLU A 206 14.82 -7.17 10.64
C GLU A 206 14.07 -6.68 11.89
N ALA A 207 14.44 -7.18 13.06
CA ALA A 207 14.08 -6.55 14.32
C ALA A 207 14.99 -5.32 14.53
N ARG A 208 14.44 -4.11 14.44
CA ARG A 208 15.11 -2.88 14.88
C ARG A 208 14.52 -2.37 16.18
#